data_AF-A0A508B210-F1
#
_entry.id   AF-A0A508B210-F1
#
_cell.length_a   1.000
_cell.length_b   1.000
_cell.length_c   1.000
_cell.angle_alpha   90.00
_cell.angle_beta   90.00
_cell.angle_gamma   90.00
#
_symmetry.space_group_name_H-M   'P 1'
#
loop_
_entity.id
_entity.type
_entity.pdbx_description
1 polymer ?
#
loop_
_entity_poly.entity_id
_entity_poly.type
_entity_poly.pdbx_seq_one_letter_code
_entity_poly.pdbx_strand_id
1 'polypeptide(L)'
;MPGIPTAVPGPAYRSRWLAAVAALALVLAACRAGPGDDEAEAVPTRPTEAVAQLVDDLRRDDLVAYARHAVPPALHARLQLAWSEGRTIWPLTELPLDEQFPAMITALAAPDAEKQLMASYDRQFAGADRELRATASALGLFATQFIGSEPGYSEAEREHYVQVAAAISGWGQRAPLADRKRAQPALA
;
A
#
# COMPACT_ATOMS: atom_id res chain seq x y z
N MET A 1 32.06 60.43 -23.68
CA MET A 1 30.88 59.53 -23.63
C MET A 1 31.38 58.09 -23.66
N PRO A 2 31.08 57.28 -22.64
CA PRO A 2 31.67 55.95 -22.48
C PRO A 2 31.00 54.92 -23.39
N GLY A 3 31.82 54.04 -23.98
CA GLY A 3 31.37 52.91 -24.78
C GLY A 3 30.82 51.78 -23.93
N ILE A 4 29.79 51.12 -24.43
CA ILE A 4 29.17 49.94 -23.84
C ILE A 4 30.03 48.71 -24.16
N PRO A 5 30.53 47.95 -23.17
CA PRO A 5 31.18 46.67 -23.45
C PRO A 5 30.12 45.58 -23.69
N THR A 6 30.06 45.06 -24.92
CA THR A 6 29.37 43.80 -25.22
C THR A 6 30.26 42.63 -24.80
N ALA A 7 29.95 42.01 -23.66
CA ALA A 7 30.61 40.79 -23.22
C ALA A 7 30.15 39.61 -24.09
N VAL A 8 31.08 39.04 -24.88
CA VAL A 8 30.86 37.79 -25.58
C VAL A 8 31.09 36.64 -24.60
N PRO A 9 30.08 35.80 -24.29
CA PRO A 9 30.26 34.67 -23.38
C PRO A 9 31.16 33.61 -24.00
N GLY A 10 32.24 33.26 -23.30
CA GLY A 10 33.22 32.27 -23.73
C GLY A 10 32.68 30.84 -23.83
N PRO A 11 33.42 29.94 -24.50
CA PRO A 11 32.97 28.58 -24.85
C PRO A 11 32.63 27.70 -23.63
N ALA A 12 33.25 27.96 -22.48
CA ALA A 12 32.98 27.26 -21.22
C ALA A 12 31.56 27.52 -20.67
N TYR A 13 30.99 28.69 -20.96
CA TYR A 13 29.62 29.02 -20.54
C TYR A 13 28.61 28.20 -21.35
N ARG A 14 28.81 28.10 -22.67
CA ARG A 14 27.96 27.27 -23.56
C ARG A 14 27.99 25.79 -23.19
N SER A 15 29.16 25.27 -22.79
CA SER A 15 29.30 23.87 -22.37
C SER A 15 28.57 23.56 -21.05
N ARG A 16 28.56 24.49 -20.08
CA ARG A 16 27.84 24.32 -18.82
C ARG A 16 26.33 24.43 -18.99
N TRP A 17 25.87 25.29 -19.90
CA TRP A 17 24.45 25.40 -20.25
C TRP A 17 23.94 24.16 -20.97
N LEU A 18 24.71 23.60 -21.91
CA LEU A 18 24.35 22.34 -22.58
C LEU A 18 24.29 21.16 -21.60
N ALA A 19 25.21 21.09 -20.63
CA ALA A 19 25.18 20.07 -19.59
C ALA A 19 23.97 20.22 -18.65
N ALA A 20 23.59 21.46 -18.30
CA ALA A 20 22.41 21.72 -17.47
C ALA A 20 21.09 21.38 -18.19
N VAL A 21 20.99 21.70 -19.49
CA VAL A 21 19.82 21.33 -20.32
C VAL A 21 19.74 19.82 -20.51
N ALA A 22 20.87 19.14 -20.72
CA ALA A 22 20.90 17.69 -20.83
C ALA A 22 20.50 17.00 -19.51
N ALA A 23 20.97 17.51 -18.37
CA ALA A 23 20.57 17.01 -17.05
C ALA A 23 19.07 17.23 -16.77
N LEU A 24 18.54 18.41 -17.13
CA LEU A 24 17.11 18.69 -17.00
C LEU A 24 16.26 17.80 -17.92
N ALA A 25 16.72 17.54 -19.15
CA ALA A 25 16.05 16.63 -20.08
C ALA A 25 16.06 15.17 -19.57
N LEU A 26 17.14 14.73 -18.91
CA LEU A 26 17.22 13.42 -18.26
C LEU A 26 16.27 13.31 -17.05
N VAL A 27 16.16 14.35 -16.23
CA VAL A 27 15.19 14.39 -15.12
C VAL A 27 13.74 14.39 -15.66
N LEU A 28 13.46 15.13 -16.71
CA LEU A 28 12.14 15.14 -17.36
C LEU A 28 11.81 13.81 -18.06
N ALA A 29 12.81 13.10 -18.60
CA ALA A 29 12.63 11.77 -19.16
C ALA A 29 12.41 10.70 -18.08
N ALA A 30 13.00 10.87 -16.88
CA ALA A 30 12.73 10.02 -15.73
C ALA A 30 11.36 10.30 -15.07
N CYS A 31 10.81 11.50 -15.27
CA CYS A 31 9.42 11.82 -14.92
C CYS A 31 8.41 11.47 -16.02
N ARG A 32 8.83 10.86 -17.13
CA ARG A 32 7.88 10.33 -18.11
C ARG A 32 7.22 9.12 -17.48
N ALA A 33 5.89 9.16 -17.38
CA ALA A 33 5.07 8.00 -17.07
C ALA A 33 5.66 6.78 -17.80
N GLY A 34 5.96 5.73 -17.04
CA GLY A 34 6.55 4.50 -17.57
C GLY A 34 5.76 4.00 -18.78
N PRO A 35 6.35 3.13 -19.61
CA PRO A 35 5.64 2.55 -20.75
C PRO A 35 4.46 1.74 -20.22
N GLY A 36 3.31 2.41 -20.05
CA GLY A 36 2.01 1.78 -20.03
C GLY A 36 1.71 1.54 -21.48
N ASP A 37 2.15 0.39 -21.96
CA ASP A 37 1.80 -0.09 -23.29
C ASP A 37 0.28 0.03 -23.46
N ASP A 38 -0.11 0.75 -24.51
CA ASP A 38 -1.47 0.82 -25.07
C ASP A 38 -1.86 -0.55 -25.68
N GLU A 39 -1.62 -1.65 -24.97
CA GLU A 39 -2.35 -2.88 -25.19
C GLU A 39 -3.67 -2.73 -24.44
N ALA A 40 -4.80 -2.89 -25.15
CA ALA A 40 -6.11 -2.84 -24.51
C ALA A 40 -6.16 -3.92 -23.44
N GLU A 41 -5.98 -3.50 -22.17
CA GLU A 41 -5.93 -4.39 -21.03
C GLU A 41 -7.20 -5.23 -20.98
N ALA A 42 -7.02 -6.56 -20.98
CA ALA A 42 -8.14 -7.49 -21.11
C ALA A 42 -9.10 -7.31 -19.94
N VAL A 43 -10.31 -6.82 -20.23
CA VAL A 43 -11.35 -6.63 -19.22
C VAL A 43 -11.85 -8.01 -18.76
N PRO A 44 -11.74 -8.34 -17.46
CA PRO A 44 -12.26 -9.60 -16.93
C PRO A 44 -13.74 -9.76 -17.24
N THR A 45 -14.14 -10.95 -17.68
CA THR A 45 -15.56 -11.21 -18.02
C THR A 45 -16.28 -11.99 -16.92
N ARG A 46 -15.53 -12.54 -15.96
CA ARG A 46 -16.06 -13.31 -14.82
C ARG A 46 -15.67 -12.66 -13.48
N PRO A 47 -16.52 -12.77 -12.44
CA PRO A 47 -16.20 -12.24 -11.11
C PRO A 47 -14.88 -12.75 -10.53
N THR A 48 -14.56 -14.03 -10.75
CA THR A 48 -13.31 -14.63 -10.26
C THR A 48 -12.08 -14.08 -10.98
N GLU A 49 -12.20 -13.77 -12.27
CA GLU A 49 -11.12 -13.14 -13.06
C GLU A 49 -10.89 -11.70 -12.60
N ALA A 50 -11.95 -10.96 -12.29
CA ALA A 50 -11.85 -9.60 -11.74
C ALA A 50 -11.13 -9.59 -10.39
N VAL A 51 -11.46 -10.51 -9.48
CA VAL A 51 -10.77 -10.63 -8.20
C VAL A 51 -9.31 -11.04 -8.40
N ALA A 52 -9.03 -11.97 -9.31
CA ALA A 52 -7.66 -12.38 -9.60
C ALA A 52 -6.79 -11.22 -10.13
N GLN A 53 -7.35 -10.39 -11.02
CA GLN A 53 -6.67 -9.19 -11.53
C GLN A 53 -6.28 -8.23 -10.39
N LEU A 54 -7.23 -7.94 -9.48
CA LEU A 54 -6.94 -7.08 -8.32
C LEU A 54 -5.85 -7.64 -7.41
N VAL A 55 -5.84 -8.96 -7.20
CA VAL A 55 -4.80 -9.62 -6.41
C VAL A 55 -3.43 -9.52 -7.10
N ASP A 56 -3.38 -9.66 -8.42
CA ASP A 56 -2.12 -9.56 -9.17
C ASP A 56 -1.60 -8.12 -9.25
N ASP A 57 -2.46 -7.11 -9.28
CA ASP A 57 -2.05 -5.70 -9.14
C ASP A 57 -1.39 -5.45 -7.78
N LEU A 58 -2.00 -5.95 -6.71
CA LEU A 58 -1.44 -5.83 -5.35
C LEU A 58 -0.10 -6.56 -5.21
N ARG A 59 0.04 -7.76 -5.78
CA ARG A 59 1.31 -8.51 -5.73
C ARG A 59 2.45 -7.80 -6.45
N ARG A 60 2.13 -6.99 -7.46
CA ARG A 60 3.09 -6.20 -8.23
C ARG A 60 3.34 -4.82 -7.64
N ASP A 61 2.68 -4.49 -6.53
CA ASP A 61 2.68 -3.14 -5.92
C ASP A 61 2.19 -2.04 -6.89
N ASP A 62 1.34 -2.40 -7.85
CA ASP A 62 0.75 -1.45 -8.80
C ASP A 62 -0.58 -0.92 -8.27
N LEU A 63 -0.50 -0.02 -7.29
CA LEU A 63 -1.67 0.59 -6.67
C LEU A 63 -2.49 1.45 -7.65
N VAL A 64 -1.88 1.92 -8.74
CA VAL A 64 -2.55 2.70 -9.78
C VAL A 64 -3.40 1.79 -10.67
N ALA A 65 -2.86 0.65 -11.11
CA ALA A 65 -3.62 -0.37 -11.82
C ALA A 65 -4.74 -0.92 -10.93
N TYR A 66 -4.44 -1.21 -9.66
CA TYR A 66 -5.44 -1.65 -8.69
C TYR A 66 -6.62 -0.67 -8.60
N ALA A 67 -6.35 0.62 -8.41
CA ALA A 67 -7.41 1.63 -8.32
C ALA A 67 -8.24 1.73 -9.62
N ARG A 68 -7.59 1.54 -10.77
CA ARG A 68 -8.26 1.54 -12.09
C ARG A 68 -9.17 0.32 -12.27
N HIS A 69 -8.73 -0.86 -11.85
CA HIS A 69 -9.48 -2.12 -11.97
C HIS A 69 -10.53 -2.34 -10.89
N ALA A 70 -10.37 -1.70 -9.72
CA ALA A 70 -11.30 -1.84 -8.60
C ALA A 70 -12.72 -1.40 -8.93
N VAL A 71 -12.87 -0.52 -9.94
CA VAL A 71 -14.17 0.04 -10.31
C VAL A 71 -14.30 0.15 -11.84
N PRO A 72 -15.47 -0.21 -12.43
CA PRO A 72 -15.74 0.00 -13.84
C PRO A 72 -15.44 1.43 -14.33
N PRO A 73 -14.95 1.62 -15.57
CA PRO A 73 -14.56 2.93 -16.10
C PRO A 73 -15.66 4.00 -16.02
N ALA A 74 -16.93 3.61 -16.20
CA ALA A 74 -18.09 4.50 -16.13
C ALA A 74 -18.32 5.11 -14.73
N LEU A 75 -17.74 4.54 -13.67
CA LEU A 75 -17.90 4.99 -12.30
C LEU A 75 -16.75 5.87 -11.80
N HIS A 76 -15.60 5.90 -12.48
CA HIS A 76 -14.43 6.70 -12.07
C HIS A 76 -14.77 8.17 -11.88
N ALA A 77 -15.46 8.78 -12.85
CA ALA A 77 -15.85 10.20 -12.76
C ALA A 77 -16.80 10.48 -11.59
N ARG A 78 -17.71 9.55 -11.27
CA ARG A 78 -18.65 9.68 -10.16
C ARG A 78 -17.95 9.56 -8.81
N LEU A 79 -17.00 8.63 -8.69
CA LEU A 79 -16.17 8.47 -7.50
C LEU A 79 -15.30 9.70 -7.26
N GLN A 80 -14.66 10.23 -8.32
CA GLN A 80 -13.84 11.44 -8.22
C GLN A 80 -14.65 12.64 -7.72
N LEU A 81 -15.86 12.83 -8.27
CA LEU A 81 -16.77 13.89 -7.84
C LEU A 81 -17.16 13.69 -6.37
N ALA A 82 -17.67 12.51 -6.02
CA ALA A 82 -18.06 12.19 -4.65
C ALA A 82 -16.91 12.36 -3.64
N TRP A 83 -15.67 12.01 -4.01
CA TRP A 83 -14.49 12.21 -3.18
C TRP A 83 -14.19 13.69 -2.96
N SER A 84 -14.20 14.49 -4.03
CA SER A 84 -13.94 15.94 -3.96
C SER A 84 -14.97 16.69 -3.10
N GLU A 85 -16.20 16.18 -3.03
CA GLU A 85 -17.28 16.72 -2.20
C GLU A 85 -17.34 16.07 -0.81
N GLY A 86 -16.39 15.19 -0.46
CA GLY A 86 -16.31 14.54 0.85
C GLY A 86 -17.37 13.46 1.10
N ARG A 87 -18.06 12.98 0.06
CA ARG A 87 -19.14 11.98 0.15
C ARG A 87 -18.68 10.52 0.14
N THR A 88 -17.40 10.26 -0.11
CA THR A 88 -16.80 8.90 -0.10
C THR A 88 -16.10 8.56 1.21
N ILE A 89 -16.14 9.47 2.19
CA ILE A 89 -15.58 9.21 3.50
C ILE A 89 -16.58 8.28 4.20
N TRP A 90 -16.26 6.97 4.25
CA TRP A 90 -16.82 6.14 5.32
C TRP A 90 -16.47 6.88 6.61
N PRO A 91 -17.43 7.26 7.47
CA PRO A 91 -17.09 8.12 8.58
C PRO A 91 -16.05 7.38 9.41
N LEU A 92 -14.80 7.84 9.36
CA LEU A 92 -13.72 7.25 10.16
C LEU A 92 -14.01 7.44 11.67
N THR A 93 -14.99 8.30 11.98
CA THR A 93 -15.62 8.51 13.28
C THR A 93 -16.55 7.36 13.72
N GLU A 94 -17.00 6.49 12.80
CA GLU A 94 -17.84 5.32 13.13
C GLU A 94 -17.01 4.08 13.46
N LEU A 95 -15.73 4.07 13.10
CA LEU A 95 -14.78 3.06 13.55
C LEU A 95 -14.09 3.60 14.81
N PRO A 96 -13.95 2.82 15.90
CA PRO A 96 -13.21 3.21 17.10
C PRO A 96 -11.69 3.18 16.85
N LEU A 97 -11.26 3.81 15.76
CA LEU A 97 -9.90 3.87 15.25
C LEU A 97 -9.46 5.31 15.04
N ASP A 98 -10.34 6.29 15.23
CA ASP A 98 -10.09 7.72 15.08
C ASP A 98 -8.87 8.20 15.89
N GLU A 99 -8.60 7.60 17.05
CA GLU A 99 -7.39 7.89 17.84
C GLU A 99 -6.10 7.30 17.24
N GLN A 100 -6.18 6.13 16.59
CA GLN A 100 -4.99 5.37 16.16
C GLN A 100 -4.66 5.57 14.67
N PHE A 101 -5.68 5.77 13.84
CA PHE A 101 -5.56 5.80 12.40
C PHE A 101 -4.76 7.01 11.89
N PRO A 102 -4.98 8.24 12.38
CA PRO A 102 -4.19 9.40 11.95
C PRO A 102 -2.71 9.24 12.26
N ALA A 103 -2.38 8.70 13.44
CA ALA A 103 -1.00 8.43 13.84
C ALA A 103 -0.35 7.37 12.95
N MET A 104 -1.08 6.29 12.63
CA MET A 104 -0.59 5.24 11.74
C MET A 104 -0.32 5.76 10.32
N ILE A 105 -1.27 6.50 9.72
CA ILE A 105 -1.09 7.08 8.38
C ILE A 105 0.08 8.07 8.37
N THR A 106 0.22 8.87 9.43
CA THR A 106 1.36 9.80 9.57
C THR A 106 2.69 9.05 9.62
N ALA A 107 2.76 7.95 10.37
CA ALA A 107 3.96 7.12 10.45
C ALA A 107 4.30 6.45 9.10
N LEU A 108 3.29 5.97 8.36
CA LEU A 108 3.46 5.37 7.04
C LEU A 108 3.87 6.39 5.97
N ALA A 109 3.44 7.64 6.09
CA ALA A 109 3.74 8.71 5.14
C ALA A 109 5.02 9.50 5.49
N ALA A 110 5.72 9.16 6.58
CA ALA A 110 6.93 9.86 6.99
C ALA A 110 8.06 9.65 5.96
N PRO A 111 8.93 10.66 5.73
CA PRO A 111 10.05 10.53 4.77
C PRO A 111 11.01 9.38 5.06
N ASP A 112 11.07 8.90 6.31
CA ASP A 112 11.89 7.79 6.77
C ASP A 112 11.06 6.60 7.29
N ALA A 113 9.79 6.49 6.83
CA ALA A 113 8.85 5.44 7.22
C ALA A 113 9.45 4.03 7.09
N GLU A 114 10.04 3.69 5.94
CA GLU A 114 10.71 2.39 5.73
C GLU A 114 11.68 2.06 6.87
N LYS A 115 12.58 3.00 7.19
CA LYS A 115 13.61 2.79 8.22
C LYS A 115 12.97 2.62 9.60
N GLN A 116 11.98 3.43 9.94
CA GLN A 116 11.30 3.36 11.23
C GLN A 116 10.48 2.07 11.38
N LEU A 117 9.76 1.67 10.33
CA LEU A 117 8.98 0.44 10.27
C LEU A 117 9.89 -0.78 10.37
N MET A 118 11.01 -0.80 9.65
CA MET A 118 11.99 -1.88 9.74
C MET A 118 12.61 -1.98 11.14
N ALA A 119 12.96 -0.86 11.77
CA ALA A 119 13.47 -0.85 13.14
C ALA A 119 12.40 -1.31 14.16
N SER A 120 11.13 -1.01 13.91
CA SER A 120 10.00 -1.49 14.71
C SER A 120 9.80 -3.00 14.55
N TYR A 121 9.82 -3.48 13.30
CA TYR A 121 9.74 -4.89 12.94
C TYR A 121 10.87 -5.70 13.61
N ASP A 122 12.10 -5.20 13.55
CA ASP A 122 13.26 -5.85 14.16
C ASP A 122 13.13 -6.05 15.67
N ARG A 123 12.53 -5.08 16.35
CA ARG A 123 12.31 -5.15 17.80
C ARG A 123 11.17 -6.08 18.21
N GLN A 124 10.15 -6.22 17.35
CA GLN A 124 8.89 -6.87 17.72
C GLN A 124 8.70 -8.27 17.11
N PHE A 125 9.27 -8.51 15.94
CA PHE A 125 8.98 -9.70 15.13
C PHE A 125 10.22 -10.47 14.72
N ALA A 126 11.32 -9.79 14.36
CA ALA A 126 12.48 -10.47 13.78
C ALA A 126 13.07 -11.54 14.72
N GLY A 127 13.14 -12.79 14.22
CA GLY A 127 13.64 -13.93 14.97
C GLY A 127 12.71 -14.48 16.07
N ALA A 128 11.52 -13.89 16.28
CA ALA A 128 10.55 -14.30 17.30
C ALA A 128 9.61 -15.42 16.83
N ASP A 129 10.09 -16.34 15.99
CA ASP A 129 9.28 -17.39 15.36
C ASP A 129 8.44 -18.20 16.35
N ARG A 130 9.04 -18.60 17.48
CA ARG A 130 8.36 -19.47 18.45
C ARG A 130 7.26 -18.69 19.17
N GLU A 131 7.57 -17.49 19.60
CA GLU A 131 6.70 -16.58 20.34
C GLU A 131 5.50 -16.15 19.48
N LEU A 132 5.72 -15.86 18.19
CA LEU A 132 4.65 -15.51 17.26
C LEU A 132 3.71 -16.70 16.99
N ARG A 133 4.24 -17.92 16.82
CA ARG A 133 3.40 -19.12 16.64
C ARG A 133 2.61 -19.46 17.91
N ALA A 134 3.23 -19.31 19.07
CA ALA A 134 2.54 -19.49 20.35
C ALA A 134 1.42 -18.45 20.53
N THR A 135 1.70 -17.18 20.20
CA THR A 135 0.70 -16.11 20.21
C THR A 135 -0.45 -16.40 19.25
N ALA A 136 -0.17 -16.83 18.01
CA ALA A 136 -1.21 -17.19 17.04
C ALA A 136 -2.10 -18.34 17.54
N SER A 137 -1.51 -19.32 18.22
CA SER A 137 -2.24 -20.44 18.84
C SER A 137 -3.14 -19.97 19.98
N ALA A 138 -2.59 -19.14 20.88
CA ALA A 138 -3.32 -18.59 22.02
C ALA A 138 -4.47 -17.68 21.60
N LEU A 139 -4.24 -16.80 20.61
CA LEU A 139 -5.28 -15.93 20.04
C LEU A 139 -6.40 -16.75 19.38
N GLY A 140 -6.06 -17.83 18.67
CA GLY A 140 -7.06 -18.74 18.10
C GLY A 140 -7.94 -19.37 19.16
N LEU A 141 -7.34 -19.91 20.24
CA LEU A 141 -8.07 -20.47 21.36
C LEU A 141 -8.98 -19.41 22.01
N PHE A 142 -8.44 -18.23 22.30
CA PHE A 142 -9.20 -17.13 22.89
C PHE A 142 -10.40 -16.73 22.00
N ALA A 143 -10.19 -16.55 20.70
CA ALA A 143 -11.24 -16.18 19.77
C ALA A 143 -12.37 -17.23 19.73
N THR A 144 -12.04 -18.52 19.68
CA THR A 144 -13.06 -19.59 19.69
C THR A 144 -13.88 -19.61 20.99
N GLN A 145 -13.24 -19.37 22.14
CA GLN A 145 -13.95 -19.27 23.42
C GLN A 145 -14.86 -18.03 23.46
N PHE A 146 -14.34 -16.88 23.01
CA PHE A 146 -15.09 -15.63 22.96
C PHE A 146 -16.37 -15.78 22.11
N ILE A 147 -16.22 -16.25 20.86
CA ILE A 147 -17.35 -16.49 19.92
C ILE A 147 -18.37 -17.46 20.53
N GLY A 148 -17.90 -18.52 21.20
CA GLY A 148 -18.77 -19.48 21.87
C GLY A 148 -19.60 -18.85 23.00
N SER A 149 -19.03 -17.88 23.73
CA SER A 149 -19.69 -17.23 24.87
C SER A 149 -20.58 -16.03 24.50
N GLU A 150 -20.40 -15.45 23.31
CA GLU A 150 -21.06 -14.19 22.91
C GLU A 150 -22.57 -14.40 22.66
N PRO A 151 -23.49 -13.82 23.45
CA PRO A 151 -24.92 -14.10 23.33
C PRO A 151 -25.55 -13.61 22.02
N GLY A 152 -24.92 -12.65 21.32
CA GLY A 152 -25.48 -12.04 20.11
C GLY A 152 -25.47 -12.91 18.84
N TYR A 153 -24.73 -14.03 18.82
CA TYR A 153 -24.61 -14.86 17.61
C TYR A 153 -25.63 -15.99 17.54
N SER A 154 -26.23 -16.19 16.37
CA SER A 154 -26.91 -17.44 16.03
C SER A 154 -25.93 -18.62 15.96
N GLU A 155 -26.45 -19.85 15.98
CA GLU A 155 -25.62 -21.06 15.91
C GLU A 155 -24.78 -21.12 14.61
N ALA A 156 -25.39 -20.78 13.47
CA ALA A 156 -24.71 -20.73 12.18
C ALA A 156 -23.61 -19.66 12.14
N GLU A 157 -23.83 -18.49 12.74
CA GLU A 157 -22.81 -17.44 12.85
C GLU A 157 -21.64 -17.88 13.73
N ARG A 158 -21.91 -18.53 14.86
CA ARG A 158 -20.85 -19.07 15.73
C ARG A 158 -19.98 -20.08 14.98
N GLU A 159 -20.61 -21.03 14.29
CA GLU A 159 -19.89 -22.04 13.52
C GLU A 159 -19.00 -21.38 12.46
N HIS A 160 -19.55 -20.42 11.71
CA HIS A 160 -18.80 -19.67 10.70
C HIS A 160 -17.60 -18.93 11.30
N TYR A 161 -17.80 -18.16 12.38
CA TYR A 161 -16.72 -17.38 12.97
C TYR A 161 -15.65 -18.24 13.65
N VAL A 162 -16.02 -19.41 14.20
CA VAL A 162 -15.05 -20.39 14.71
C VAL A 162 -14.17 -20.90 13.57
N GLN A 163 -14.74 -21.19 12.39
CA GLN A 163 -13.95 -21.59 11.21
C GLN A 163 -12.99 -20.48 10.77
N VAL A 164 -13.44 -19.22 10.76
CA VAL A 164 -12.58 -18.06 10.45
C VAL A 164 -11.44 -17.94 11.45
N ALA A 165 -11.73 -18.03 12.76
CA ALA A 165 -10.71 -17.97 13.81
C ALA A 165 -9.67 -19.10 13.66
N ALA A 166 -10.13 -20.32 13.35
CA ALA A 166 -9.25 -21.46 13.10
C ALA A 166 -8.36 -21.25 11.86
N ALA A 167 -8.92 -20.71 10.77
CA ALA A 167 -8.16 -20.43 9.57
C ALA A 167 -7.06 -19.38 9.80
N ILE A 168 -7.38 -18.28 10.49
CA ILE A 168 -6.43 -17.21 10.81
C ILE A 168 -5.34 -17.71 11.75
N SER A 169 -5.70 -18.42 12.82
CA SER A 169 -4.72 -18.99 13.75
C SER A 169 -3.81 -20.00 13.05
N GLY A 170 -4.38 -20.91 12.25
CA GLY A 170 -3.63 -21.90 11.49
C GLY A 170 -2.74 -21.29 10.40
N TRP A 171 -3.10 -20.13 9.85
CA TRP A 171 -2.21 -19.34 9.01
C TRP A 171 -1.08 -18.72 9.83
N GLY A 172 -1.38 -18.03 10.92
CA GLY A 172 -0.39 -17.35 11.76
C GLY A 172 0.67 -18.27 12.35
N GLN A 173 0.31 -19.52 12.66
CA GLN A 173 1.23 -20.56 13.12
C GLN A 173 2.25 -21.02 12.05
N ARG A 174 1.95 -20.83 10.76
CA ARG A 174 2.80 -21.25 9.64
C ARG A 174 3.42 -20.08 8.88
N ALA A 175 2.85 -18.89 9.03
CA ALA A 175 3.32 -17.70 8.35
C ALA A 175 4.74 -17.34 8.83
N PRO A 176 5.67 -17.01 7.92
CA PRO A 176 7.04 -16.63 8.26
C PRO A 176 7.10 -15.16 8.74
N LEU A 177 6.32 -14.84 9.78
CA LEU A 177 6.14 -13.46 10.27
C LEU A 177 7.42 -12.85 10.85
N ALA A 178 8.34 -13.68 11.34
CA ALA A 178 9.65 -13.30 11.86
C ALA A 178 10.77 -13.24 10.81
N ASP A 179 10.48 -13.59 9.55
CA ASP A 179 11.48 -13.61 8.47
C ASP A 179 11.73 -12.20 7.92
N ARG A 180 12.82 -11.60 8.42
CA ARG A 180 13.29 -10.28 7.98
C ARG A 180 13.47 -10.19 6.46
N LYS A 181 13.91 -11.26 5.79
CA LYS A 181 14.13 -11.23 4.32
C LYS A 181 12.83 -11.06 3.56
N ARG A 182 11.71 -11.48 4.14
CA ARG A 182 10.36 -11.26 3.60
C ARG A 182 9.78 -9.91 4.00
N ALA A 183 10.12 -9.42 5.18
CA ALA A 183 9.67 -8.09 5.63
C ALA A 183 10.32 -6.94 4.86
N GLN A 184 11.60 -7.08 4.49
CA GLN A 184 12.35 -6.03 3.81
C GLN A 184 11.70 -5.52 2.52
N PRO A 185 11.37 -6.36 1.51
CA PRO A 185 10.71 -5.87 0.30
C PRO A 185 9.25 -5.42 0.52
N ALA A 186 8.63 -5.73 1.66
CA ALA A 186 7.25 -5.33 1.96
C ALA A 186 7.16 -3.99 2.70
N LEU A 187 8.27 -3.49 3.22
CA LEU A 187 8.35 -2.24 3.98
C LEU A 187 9.27 -1.20 3.31
N ALA A 188 9.88 -1.57 2.18
CA ALA A 188 10.77 -0.74 1.38
C ALA A 188 10.01 0.08 0.33
#